data_AF-A0A7C5DZK6-F1
#
_entry.id   AF-A0A7C5DZK6-F1
#
_cell.length_a   1.000
_cell.length_b   1.000
_cell.length_c   1.000
_cell.angle_alpha   90.00
_cell.angle_beta   90.00
_cell.angle_gamma   90.00
#
_symmetry.space_group_name_H-M   'P 1'
#
loop_
_entity.id
_entity.type
_entity.pdbx_description
1 polymer ?
#
loop_
_entity_poly.entity_id
_entity_poly.type
_entity_poly.pdbx_seq_one_letter_code
_entity_poly.pdbx_strand_id
1 'polypeptide(L)'
;IKSYNELLDEDLKKASQKEGVKSKGIPSEEKCPECGRPLVIKSGKYGKFKACSGFPECRYKKSLNTKEAKPLDEKCPECGSQLVLRQGRYGSFIACSNYPRCKYIKKENKDTGIGCPECSGTIVMKKTKKGKVFYGCSNFPKCRFASWDEPVSRPCPKCGRVLVFRKNLIKGKSYLYCGNKDCDYKEFIDREKIWGKKRNKEVGAD
;
A
#
# COMPACT_ATOMS: atom_id res chain seq x y z
N ILE A 1 -29.90 15.47 -45.30
CA ILE A 1 -29.47 14.94 -43.98
C ILE A 1 -28.54 13.77 -44.30
N LYS A 2 -27.22 13.88 -44.10
CA LYS A 2 -26.30 12.75 -44.36
C LYS A 2 -26.72 11.58 -43.48
N SER A 3 -26.73 10.37 -44.03
CA SER A 3 -27.07 9.18 -43.25
C SER A 3 -25.98 8.93 -42.21
N TYR A 4 -26.36 8.39 -41.05
CA TYR A 4 -25.42 8.09 -39.96
C TYR A 4 -24.21 7.26 -40.44
N ASN A 5 -24.43 6.36 -41.41
CA ASN A 5 -23.40 5.50 -41.98
C ASN A 5 -22.37 6.28 -42.82
N GLU A 6 -22.79 7.29 -43.59
CA GLU A 6 -21.87 8.13 -44.36
C GLU A 6 -20.91 8.93 -43.47
N LEU A 7 -21.42 9.47 -42.36
CA LEU A 7 -20.60 10.19 -41.38
C LEU A 7 -19.60 9.25 -40.70
N LEU A 8 -20.02 8.03 -40.38
CA LEU A 8 -19.16 7.01 -39.79
C LEU A 8 -18.03 6.60 -40.75
N ASP A 9 -18.33 6.40 -42.03
CA ASP A 9 -17.33 6.05 -43.05
C ASP A 9 -16.29 7.16 -43.26
N GLU A 10 -16.71 8.41 -43.26
CA GLU A 10 -15.80 9.57 -43.29
C GLU A 10 -14.88 9.58 -42.06
N ASP A 11 -15.41 9.32 -40.87
CA ASP A 11 -14.63 9.31 -39.64
C ASP A 11 -13.68 8.11 -39.55
N LEU A 12 -14.07 6.94 -40.05
CA LEU A 12 -13.19 5.77 -40.18
C LEU A 12 -12.03 6.04 -41.15
N LYS A 13 -12.29 6.72 -42.28
CA LYS A 13 -11.25 7.16 -43.22
C LYS A 13 -10.30 8.20 -42.61
N LYS A 14 -10.82 9.15 -41.83
CA LYS A 14 -9.99 10.13 -41.09
C LYS A 14 -9.17 9.47 -39.98
N ALA A 15 -9.72 8.48 -39.30
CA ALA A 15 -9.05 7.76 -38.22
C ALA A 15 -7.93 6.85 -38.75
N SER A 16 -8.14 6.21 -39.92
CA SER A 16 -7.12 5.35 -40.54
C SER A 16 -5.90 6.14 -41.05
N GLN A 17 -6.10 7.37 -41.50
CA GLN A 17 -5.01 8.25 -41.97
C GLN A 17 -4.19 8.88 -40.84
N LYS A 18 -4.71 8.95 -39.61
CA LYS A 18 -3.97 9.47 -38.46
C LYS A 18 -3.04 8.40 -37.91
N GLU A 19 -1.73 8.62 -38.03
CA GLU A 19 -0.74 7.73 -37.41
C GLU A 19 -0.93 7.68 -35.88
N GLY A 20 -1.03 6.47 -35.33
CA GLY A 20 -1.25 6.28 -33.90
C GLY A 20 -0.07 6.79 -33.06
N VAL A 21 -0.32 7.77 -32.19
CA VAL A 21 0.65 8.34 -31.22
C VAL A 21 1.35 7.27 -30.35
N LYS A 22 0.73 6.09 -30.21
CA LYS A 22 1.29 4.95 -29.48
C LYS A 22 2.58 4.38 -30.09
N SER A 23 2.81 4.50 -31.40
CA SER A 23 3.95 3.88 -32.09
C SER A 23 5.24 4.71 -31.98
N LYS A 24 5.14 6.03 -32.20
CA LYS A 24 6.31 6.93 -32.28
C LYS A 24 6.88 7.31 -30.91
N GLY A 25 6.07 7.30 -29.84
CA GLY A 25 6.52 7.64 -28.47
C GLY A 25 6.84 9.12 -28.30
N ILE A 26 6.94 9.60 -27.06
CA ILE A 26 7.21 11.01 -26.75
C ILE A 26 8.73 11.21 -26.69
N PRO A 27 9.34 12.12 -27.48
CA PRO A 27 10.78 12.39 -27.40
C PRO A 27 11.20 12.85 -26.00
N SER A 28 12.36 12.38 -25.54
CA SER A 28 12.99 12.79 -24.28
C SER A 28 14.32 13.47 -24.56
N GLU A 29 14.70 14.42 -23.72
CA GLU A 29 15.97 15.16 -23.82
C GLU A 29 17.21 14.31 -23.47
N GLU A 30 17.02 13.17 -22.81
CA GLU A 30 18.12 12.29 -22.41
C GLU A 30 18.67 11.47 -23.59
N LYS A 31 20.00 11.41 -23.70
CA LYS A 31 20.71 10.54 -24.64
C LYS A 31 20.86 9.13 -24.10
N CYS A 32 20.87 8.14 -24.99
CA CYS A 32 21.07 6.74 -24.65
C CYS A 32 22.52 6.50 -24.18
N PRO A 33 22.75 5.84 -23.02
CA PRO A 33 24.09 5.57 -22.52
C PRO A 33 24.87 4.53 -23.36
N GLU A 34 24.18 3.71 -24.16
CA GLU A 34 24.83 2.68 -24.98
C GLU A 34 25.23 3.18 -26.37
N CYS A 35 24.51 4.15 -26.96
CA CYS A 35 24.74 4.57 -28.35
C CYS A 35 24.63 6.08 -28.61
N GLY A 36 24.31 6.90 -27.60
CA GLY A 36 24.21 8.36 -27.73
C GLY A 36 22.97 8.90 -28.45
N ARG A 37 22.14 8.05 -29.06
CA ARG A 37 20.87 8.43 -29.72
C ARG A 37 19.83 8.96 -28.71
N PRO A 38 18.86 9.81 -29.12
CA PRO A 38 17.84 10.32 -28.20
C PRO A 38 16.93 9.20 -27.69
N LEU A 39 16.51 9.29 -26.42
CA LEU A 39 15.53 8.39 -25.83
C LEU A 39 14.10 8.83 -26.16
N VAL A 40 13.20 7.86 -26.30
CA VAL A 40 11.75 8.06 -26.49
C VAL A 40 10.98 7.39 -25.37
N ILE A 41 9.96 8.06 -24.84
CA ILE A 41 9.07 7.54 -23.81
C ILE A 41 7.92 6.79 -24.51
N LYS A 42 7.90 5.47 -24.34
CA LYS A 42 6.85 4.58 -24.84
C LYS A 42 6.01 4.06 -23.68
N SER A 43 4.76 3.70 -23.96
CA SER A 43 3.86 3.08 -22.98
C SER A 43 3.76 1.58 -23.25
N GLY A 44 4.01 0.73 -22.24
CA GLY A 44 3.90 -0.72 -22.32
C GLY A 44 3.09 -1.33 -21.17
N LYS A 45 3.07 -2.67 -21.08
CA LYS A 45 2.33 -3.42 -20.04
C LYS A 45 2.64 -3.00 -18.60
N TYR A 46 3.91 -2.64 -18.34
CA TYR A 46 4.40 -2.27 -17.01
C TYR A 46 4.44 -0.74 -16.78
N GLY A 47 3.82 0.03 -17.69
CA GLY A 47 3.75 1.49 -17.68
C GLY A 47 4.70 2.17 -18.67
N LYS A 48 4.98 3.45 -18.43
CA LYS A 48 5.85 4.26 -19.30
C LYS A 48 7.33 3.92 -19.07
N PHE A 49 8.08 3.83 -20.15
CA PHE A 49 9.52 3.56 -20.10
C PHE A 49 10.24 4.38 -21.18
N LYS A 50 11.49 4.78 -20.89
CA LYS A 50 12.42 5.34 -21.86
C LYS A 50 13.04 4.21 -22.67
N ALA A 51 13.02 4.32 -23.98
CA ALA A 51 13.60 3.38 -24.92
C ALA A 51 14.52 4.13 -25.89
N CYS A 52 15.55 3.48 -26.42
CA CYS A 52 16.35 4.07 -27.48
C CYS A 52 15.52 4.27 -28.76
N SER A 53 15.68 5.41 -29.43
CA SER A 53 15.10 5.64 -30.77
C SER A 53 15.66 4.68 -31.82
N GLY A 54 16.87 4.17 -31.60
CA GLY A 54 17.58 3.23 -32.46
C GLY A 54 17.20 1.76 -32.31
N PHE A 55 16.05 1.42 -31.74
CA PHE A 55 15.57 0.03 -31.71
C PHE A 55 15.23 -0.44 -33.14
N PRO A 56 15.64 -1.64 -33.60
CA PRO A 56 16.14 -2.79 -32.84
C PRO A 56 17.66 -2.87 -32.61
N GLU A 57 18.47 -2.01 -33.23
CA GLU A 57 19.94 -1.99 -33.13
C GLU A 57 20.43 -1.74 -31.68
N CYS A 58 19.75 -0.85 -30.95
CA CYS A 58 20.01 -0.61 -29.53
C CYS A 58 18.78 -0.99 -28.70
N ARG A 59 18.95 -1.97 -27.79
CA ARG A 59 17.87 -2.53 -26.95
C ARG A 59 17.78 -1.89 -25.56
N TYR A 60 18.50 -0.80 -25.32
CA TYR A 60 18.45 -0.06 -24.06
C TYR A 60 17.01 0.37 -23.70
N LYS A 61 16.61 0.08 -22.46
CA LYS A 61 15.32 0.46 -21.89
C LYS A 61 15.46 0.79 -20.40
N LYS A 62 14.80 1.86 -19.95
CA LYS A 62 14.75 2.29 -18.55
C LYS A 62 13.31 2.56 -18.13
N SER A 63 12.86 1.91 -17.05
CA SER A 63 11.52 2.15 -16.50
C SER A 63 11.44 3.52 -15.83
N LEU A 64 10.36 4.27 -16.09
CA LEU A 64 10.07 5.53 -15.37
C LEU A 64 9.26 5.32 -14.09
N ASN A 65 8.75 4.10 -13.89
CA ASN A 65 7.98 3.74 -12.70
C ASN A 65 8.85 3.32 -11.51
N THR A 66 10.18 3.40 -11.62
CA THR A 66 11.07 3.13 -10.49
C THR A 66 10.95 4.26 -9.49
N LYS A 67 10.04 4.11 -8.54
CA LYS A 67 9.98 4.97 -7.36
C LYS A 67 11.29 4.79 -6.61
N GLU A 68 11.97 5.91 -6.35
CA GLU A 68 13.28 5.93 -5.71
C GLU A 68 13.22 5.19 -4.37
N ALA A 69 14.18 4.28 -4.17
CA ALA A 69 14.29 3.53 -2.92
C ALA A 69 14.97 4.44 -1.90
N LYS A 70 14.28 4.74 -0.80
CA LYS A 70 14.86 5.56 0.28
C LYS A 70 15.82 4.69 1.10
N PRO A 71 17.10 5.04 1.24
CA PRO A 71 18.01 4.30 2.12
C PRO A 71 17.56 4.45 3.58
N LEU A 72 17.67 3.37 4.34
CA LEU A 72 17.57 3.36 5.80
C LEU A 72 18.97 3.20 6.37
N ASP A 73 19.21 3.60 7.62
CA ASP A 73 20.52 3.45 8.28
C ASP A 73 20.82 2.02 8.80
N GLU A 74 19.85 1.12 8.67
CA GLU A 74 20.00 -0.28 9.09
C GLU A 74 20.72 -1.15 8.05
N LYS A 75 21.59 -2.05 8.52
CA LYS A 75 22.28 -3.05 7.69
C LYS A 75 21.50 -4.37 7.61
N CYS A 76 21.60 -5.03 6.47
CA CYS A 76 21.00 -6.34 6.26
C CYS A 76 21.72 -7.42 7.10
N PRO A 77 20.99 -8.27 7.84
CA PRO A 77 21.60 -9.32 8.67
C PRO A 77 22.20 -10.47 7.86
N GLU A 78 21.81 -10.65 6.59
CA GLU A 78 22.32 -11.75 5.74
C GLU A 78 23.60 -11.39 4.97
N CYS A 79 23.79 -10.12 4.62
CA CYS A 79 24.91 -9.72 3.74
C CYS A 79 25.60 -8.41 4.14
N GLY A 80 25.15 -7.73 5.21
CA GLY A 80 25.74 -6.49 5.71
C GLY A 80 25.50 -5.24 4.87
N SER A 81 24.92 -5.35 3.67
CA SER A 81 24.60 -4.18 2.83
C SER A 81 23.39 -3.39 3.36
N GLN A 82 23.27 -2.13 2.96
CA GLN A 82 22.22 -1.22 3.44
C GLN A 82 20.80 -1.74 3.13
N LEU A 83 19.88 -1.56 4.08
CA LEU A 83 18.45 -1.75 3.84
C LEU A 83 17.85 -0.50 3.19
N VAL A 84 16.85 -0.72 2.33
CA VAL A 84 16.18 0.36 1.58
C VAL A 84 14.66 0.17 1.63
N LEU A 85 13.93 1.27 1.77
CA LEU A 85 12.47 1.30 1.65
C LEU A 85 12.09 1.35 0.17
N ARG A 86 11.47 0.27 -0.31
CA ARG A 86 10.95 0.15 -1.68
C ARG A 86 9.43 0.24 -1.68
N GLN A 87 8.84 0.75 -2.75
CA GLN A 87 7.39 0.69 -2.96
C GLN A 87 7.02 -0.45 -3.89
N GLY A 88 6.15 -1.36 -3.41
CA GLY A 88 5.58 -2.46 -4.18
C GLY A 88 4.07 -2.35 -4.33
N ARG A 89 3.45 -3.38 -4.93
CA ARG A 89 1.99 -3.47 -5.11
C ARG A 89 1.21 -3.40 -3.80
N TYR A 90 1.75 -3.95 -2.73
CA TYR A 90 1.07 -4.09 -1.43
C TYR A 90 1.43 -2.97 -0.43
N GLY A 91 2.19 -1.95 -0.86
CA GLY A 91 2.68 -0.87 -0.01
C GLY A 91 4.21 -0.78 -0.02
N SER A 92 4.74 0.09 0.84
CA SER A 92 6.17 0.19 1.09
C SER A 92 6.66 -0.99 1.94
N PHE A 93 7.85 -1.49 1.64
CA PHE A 93 8.50 -2.57 2.37
C PHE A 93 10.02 -2.34 2.42
N ILE A 94 10.66 -2.84 3.47
CA ILE A 94 12.11 -2.72 3.65
C ILE A 94 12.77 -3.97 3.06
N ALA A 95 13.69 -3.77 2.12
CA ALA A 95 14.42 -4.83 1.44
C ALA A 95 15.91 -4.53 1.38
N CYS A 96 16.71 -5.56 1.17
CA CYS A 96 18.13 -5.40 0.91
C CYS A 96 18.40 -4.58 -0.36
N SER A 97 19.34 -3.64 -0.30
CA SER A 97 19.83 -2.89 -1.47
C SER A 97 20.38 -3.81 -2.56
N ASN A 98 21.07 -4.88 -2.16
CA ASN A 98 21.76 -5.83 -3.05
C ASN A 98 20.83 -6.87 -3.72
N TYR A 99 19.53 -6.61 -3.80
CA TYR A 99 18.60 -7.41 -4.61
C TYR A 99 18.97 -7.31 -6.10
N PRO A 100 19.05 -8.40 -6.89
CA PRO A 100 18.48 -9.73 -6.64
C PRO A 100 19.42 -10.75 -5.95
N ARG A 101 20.68 -10.38 -5.66
CA ARG A 101 21.66 -11.28 -5.04
C ARG A 101 21.28 -11.63 -3.60
N CYS A 102 20.81 -10.65 -2.82
CA CYS A 102 20.21 -10.87 -1.50
C CYS A 102 18.70 -10.64 -1.55
N LYS A 103 17.92 -11.64 -1.13
CA LYS A 103 16.44 -11.63 -1.14
C LYS A 103 15.82 -11.29 0.22
N TYR A 104 16.63 -10.81 1.17
CA TYR A 104 16.16 -10.43 2.49
C TYR A 104 15.11 -9.30 2.43
N ILE A 105 14.03 -9.50 3.18
CA ILE A 105 12.94 -8.53 3.38
C ILE A 105 12.66 -8.46 4.89
N LYS A 106 12.75 -7.27 5.47
CA LYS A 106 12.43 -7.06 6.89
C LYS A 106 10.91 -7.10 7.04
N LYS A 107 10.41 -8.09 7.78
CA LYS A 107 8.99 -8.22 8.11
C LYS A 107 8.70 -7.37 9.35
N GLU A 108 8.16 -6.17 9.16
CA GLU A 108 7.59 -5.41 10.26
C GLU A 108 6.23 -6.01 10.62
N ASN A 109 6.19 -6.76 11.72
CA ASN A 109 4.92 -7.02 12.37
C ASN A 109 4.51 -5.72 13.07
N LYS A 110 3.29 -5.24 12.80
CA LYS A 110 2.74 -4.12 13.56
C LYS A 110 2.28 -4.66 14.90
N ASP A 111 3.19 -4.63 15.86
CA ASP A 111 2.89 -5.03 17.23
C ASP A 111 1.93 -4.00 17.84
N THR A 112 0.89 -4.48 18.51
CA THR A 112 -0.08 -3.59 19.15
C THR A 112 0.41 -3.05 20.49
N GLY A 113 1.52 -3.60 21.02
CA GLY A 113 2.01 -3.33 22.37
C GLY A 113 1.17 -3.98 23.48
N ILE A 114 0.09 -4.69 23.12
CA ILE A 114 -0.85 -5.27 24.07
C ILE A 114 -0.44 -6.72 24.36
N GLY A 115 -0.33 -7.05 25.65
CA GLY A 115 -0.09 -8.41 26.12
C GLY A 115 -1.25 -9.34 25.76
N CYS A 116 -0.94 -10.59 25.42
CA CYS A 116 -1.95 -11.59 25.16
C CYS A 116 -2.60 -12.06 26.47
N PRO A 117 -3.92 -12.30 26.49
CA PRO A 117 -4.60 -12.79 27.68
C PRO A 117 -4.29 -14.26 28.03
N GLU A 118 -3.82 -15.05 27.06
CA GLU A 118 -3.54 -16.49 27.22
C GLU A 118 -2.05 -16.81 27.34
N CYS A 119 -1.18 -15.95 26.80
CA CYS A 119 0.26 -16.17 26.65
C CYS A 119 1.02 -14.96 27.23
N SER A 120 2.27 -15.12 27.65
CA SER A 120 3.17 -13.98 27.96
C SER A 120 3.64 -13.22 26.71
N GLY A 121 3.09 -13.55 25.54
CA GLY A 121 3.42 -12.91 24.27
C GLY A 121 2.62 -11.63 24.02
N THR A 122 2.96 -10.95 22.93
CA THR A 122 2.32 -9.73 22.46
C THR A 122 1.32 -10.02 21.34
N ILE A 123 0.27 -9.20 21.22
CA ILE A 123 -0.68 -9.30 20.12
C ILE A 123 -0.15 -8.52 18.91
N VAL A 124 -0.09 -9.19 17.76
CA VAL A 124 0.44 -8.64 16.51
C VAL A 124 -0.65 -8.53 15.46
N MET A 125 -0.66 -7.44 14.70
CA MET A 125 -1.59 -7.23 13.59
C MET A 125 -1.08 -7.91 12.32
N LYS A 126 -1.87 -8.85 11.79
CA LYS A 126 -1.57 -9.62 10.57
C LYS A 126 -2.65 -9.41 9.51
N LYS A 127 -2.31 -9.68 8.25
CA LYS A 127 -3.24 -9.65 7.11
C LYS A 127 -3.36 -11.04 6.49
N THR A 128 -4.58 -11.46 6.21
CA THR A 128 -4.86 -12.69 5.44
C THR A 128 -4.51 -12.51 3.95
N LYS A 129 -4.43 -13.60 3.19
CA LYS A 129 -4.24 -13.56 1.72
C LYS A 129 -5.29 -12.71 1.00
N LYS A 130 -6.52 -12.66 1.53
CA LYS A 130 -7.65 -11.85 1.02
C LYS A 130 -7.63 -10.40 1.53
N GLY A 131 -6.61 -10.00 2.29
CA GLY A 131 -6.45 -8.64 2.79
C GLY A 131 -7.21 -8.30 4.09
N LYS A 132 -8.04 -9.20 4.61
CA LYS A 132 -8.69 -9.01 5.93
C LYS A 132 -7.63 -8.99 7.04
N VAL A 133 -7.71 -7.99 7.91
CA VAL A 133 -6.83 -7.83 9.08
C VAL A 133 -7.33 -8.71 10.21
N PHE A 134 -6.40 -9.31 10.96
CA PHE A 134 -6.69 -10.01 12.20
C PHE A 134 -5.54 -9.78 13.18
N TYR A 135 -5.81 -10.00 14.45
CA TYR A 135 -4.86 -9.83 15.56
C TYR A 135 -4.57 -11.20 16.16
N GLY A 136 -3.32 -11.57 16.36
CA GLY A 136 -2.96 -12.87 16.95
C GLY A 136 -1.75 -12.81 17.88
N CYS A 137 -1.55 -13.81 18.76
CA CYS A 137 -0.36 -13.87 19.64
C CYS A 137 0.92 -14.04 18.79
N SER A 138 2.00 -13.37 19.19
CA SER A 138 3.33 -13.49 18.57
C SER A 138 3.92 -14.89 18.74
N ASN A 139 3.57 -15.59 19.83
CA ASN A 139 4.04 -16.94 20.16
C ASN A 139 3.30 -18.07 19.42
N PHE A 140 2.77 -17.80 18.23
CA PHE A 140 2.20 -18.83 17.36
C PHE A 140 3.34 -19.74 16.84
N PRO A 141 3.22 -21.10 16.88
CA PRO A 141 2.00 -21.90 17.02
C PRO A 141 1.62 -22.32 18.45
N LYS A 142 2.43 -22.01 19.46
CA LYS A 142 2.21 -22.44 20.86
C LYS A 142 0.95 -21.81 21.47
N CYS A 143 0.68 -20.54 21.14
CA CYS A 143 -0.58 -19.88 21.46
C CYS A 143 -1.37 -19.60 20.18
N ARG A 144 -2.63 -20.03 20.15
CA ARG A 144 -3.53 -19.93 18.99
C ARG A 144 -4.56 -18.80 19.11
N PHE A 145 -4.39 -17.89 20.08
CA PHE A 145 -5.22 -16.71 20.23
C PHE A 145 -5.26 -15.90 18.92
N ALA A 146 -6.47 -15.67 18.43
CA ALA A 146 -6.73 -14.84 17.26
C ALA A 146 -8.08 -14.11 17.41
N SER A 147 -8.11 -12.83 17.05
CA SER A 147 -9.32 -12.01 17.01
C SER A 147 -9.40 -11.22 15.71
N TRP A 148 -10.63 -11.05 15.20
CA TRP A 148 -10.91 -10.20 14.05
C TRP A 148 -11.10 -8.74 14.44
N ASP A 149 -11.57 -8.51 15.66
CA ASP A 149 -11.81 -7.18 16.19
C ASP A 149 -10.56 -6.64 16.87
N GLU A 150 -10.43 -5.32 16.90
CA GLU A 150 -9.23 -4.64 17.35
C GLU A 150 -9.11 -4.71 18.88
N PRO A 151 -8.00 -5.25 19.43
CA PRO A 151 -7.77 -5.30 20.86
C PRO A 151 -7.47 -3.90 21.40
N VAL A 152 -8.05 -3.54 22.54
CA VAL A 152 -7.78 -2.31 23.27
C VAL A 152 -7.30 -2.67 24.68
N SER A 153 -6.19 -2.07 25.10
CA SER A 153 -5.58 -2.26 26.43
C SER A 153 -6.35 -1.51 27.51
N ARG A 154 -7.62 -1.88 27.72
CA ARG A 154 -8.47 -1.35 28.78
C ARG A 154 -9.13 -2.54 29.50
N PRO A 155 -9.05 -2.60 30.84
CA PRO A 155 -9.72 -3.66 31.58
C PRO A 155 -11.25 -3.53 31.46
N CYS A 156 -11.95 -4.65 31.41
CA CYS A 156 -13.41 -4.67 31.35
C CYS A 156 -13.99 -4.24 32.72
N PRO A 157 -14.86 -3.23 32.78
CA PRO A 157 -15.41 -2.75 34.04
C PRO A 157 -16.39 -3.73 34.71
N LYS A 158 -16.95 -4.70 33.97
CA LYS A 158 -17.88 -5.70 34.52
C LYS A 158 -17.20 -6.96 35.06
N CYS A 159 -16.16 -7.46 34.38
CA CYS A 159 -15.52 -8.74 34.72
C CYS A 159 -14.03 -8.66 35.04
N GLY A 160 -13.41 -7.47 34.94
CA GLY A 160 -12.00 -7.27 35.28
C GLY A 160 -10.99 -7.85 34.28
N ARG A 161 -11.42 -8.48 33.17
CA ARG A 161 -10.48 -8.97 32.14
C ARG A 161 -9.64 -7.85 31.57
N VAL A 162 -8.37 -8.15 31.29
CA VAL A 162 -7.34 -7.19 30.84
C VAL A 162 -7.66 -6.52 29.49
N LEU A 163 -8.48 -7.17 28.66
CA LEU A 163 -8.65 -6.80 27.26
C LEU A 163 -10.13 -6.65 26.86
N VAL A 164 -10.44 -5.56 26.17
CA VAL A 164 -11.71 -5.33 25.47
C VAL A 164 -11.45 -5.20 23.96
N PHE A 165 -12.48 -5.45 23.15
CA PHE A 165 -12.37 -5.43 21.70
C PHE A 165 -13.21 -4.31 21.12
N ARG A 166 -12.68 -3.62 20.12
CA ARG A 166 -13.38 -2.59 19.36
C ARG A 166 -13.98 -3.17 18.09
N LYS A 167 -15.30 -3.05 17.97
CA LYS A 167 -16.05 -3.41 16.76
C LYS A 167 -16.39 -2.17 15.96
N ASN A 168 -15.87 -2.12 14.73
CA ASN A 168 -16.10 -1.02 13.80
C ASN A 168 -17.26 -1.36 12.86
N LEU A 169 -18.42 -0.75 13.09
CA LEU A 169 -19.57 -0.87 12.20
C LEU A 169 -19.43 0.07 10.99
N ILE A 170 -19.99 -0.35 9.85
CA ILE A 170 -20.05 0.45 8.61
C ILE A 170 -21.12 1.55 8.76
N LYS A 171 -22.28 1.18 9.30
CA LYS A 171 -23.40 2.09 9.61
C LYS A 171 -23.60 2.08 11.13
N GLY A 172 -23.53 3.25 11.77
CA GLY A 172 -23.69 3.41 13.21
C GLY A 172 -22.38 3.68 13.97
N LYS A 173 -22.51 3.86 15.30
CA LYS A 173 -21.39 4.13 16.21
C LYS A 173 -20.56 2.85 16.43
N SER A 174 -19.24 2.98 16.48
CA SER A 174 -18.37 1.89 16.91
C SER A 174 -18.62 1.57 18.39
N TYR A 175 -18.34 0.36 18.85
CA TYR A 175 -18.46 0.03 20.27
C TYR A 175 -17.31 -0.84 20.76
N LEU A 176 -16.98 -0.72 22.03
CA LEU A 176 -16.15 -1.64 22.78
C LEU A 176 -17.02 -2.75 23.37
N TYR A 177 -16.52 -3.96 23.39
CA TYR A 177 -17.19 -5.08 24.04
C TYR A 177 -16.19 -6.02 24.72
N CYS A 178 -16.67 -6.77 25.71
CA CYS A 178 -15.87 -7.81 26.34
C CYS A 178 -15.87 -9.08 25.47
N GLY A 179 -14.70 -9.70 25.26
CA GLY A 179 -14.63 -10.98 24.55
C GLY A 179 -15.09 -12.19 25.36
N ASN A 180 -15.54 -12.02 26.61
CA ASN A 180 -16.09 -13.14 27.38
C ASN A 180 -17.51 -13.45 26.96
N LYS A 181 -17.85 -14.74 26.87
CA LYS A 181 -19.23 -15.18 26.63
C LYS A 181 -20.15 -14.84 27.80
N ASP A 182 -19.63 -14.85 29.02
CA ASP A 182 -20.39 -14.59 30.24
C ASP A 182 -20.44 -13.09 30.61
N CYS A 183 -19.94 -12.18 29.75
CA CYS A 183 -19.88 -10.76 30.04
C CYS A 183 -20.52 -9.91 28.93
N ASP A 184 -21.71 -9.37 29.21
CA ASP A 184 -22.45 -8.48 28.31
C ASP A 184 -22.03 -7.00 28.44
N TYR A 185 -20.73 -6.73 28.57
CA TYR A 185 -20.24 -5.35 28.55
C TYR A 185 -20.18 -4.84 27.10
N LYS A 186 -20.84 -3.69 26.85
CA LYS A 186 -20.81 -2.94 25.58
C LYS A 186 -20.81 -1.44 25.86
N GLU A 187 -19.90 -0.70 25.24
CA GLU A 187 -19.79 0.76 25.36
C GLU A 187 -19.67 1.38 23.97
N PHE A 188 -20.62 2.23 23.58
CA PHE A 188 -20.59 2.88 22.27
C PHE A 188 -19.62 4.07 22.27
N ILE A 189 -18.70 4.07 21.31
CA ILE A 189 -17.74 5.15 21.08
C ILE A 189 -18.20 5.95 19.87
N ASP A 190 -18.36 7.25 20.07
CA ASP A 190 -18.50 8.21 18.97
C ASP A 190 -17.19 8.30 18.20
N ARG A 191 -17.25 8.10 16.88
CA ARG A 191 -16.09 8.36 16.03
C ARG A 191 -15.84 9.87 16.06
N GLU A 192 -14.85 10.31 16.82
CA GLU A 192 -14.24 11.60 16.50
C GLU A 192 -13.80 11.53 15.04
N LYS A 193 -14.29 12.48 14.25
CA LYS A 193 -13.96 12.60 12.83
C LYS A 193 -12.44 12.79 12.73
N ILE A 194 -11.72 11.72 12.40
CA ILE A 194 -10.28 11.77 12.08
C ILE A 194 -10.00 12.74 10.90
N TRP A 195 -11.03 13.13 10.14
CA TRP A 195 -10.99 14.19 9.14
C TRP A 195 -11.70 15.49 9.55
N GLY A 196 -11.42 16.00 10.75
CA GLY A 196 -11.77 17.36 11.11
C GLY A 196 -10.79 18.34 10.46
N LYS A 197 -11.13 18.93 9.30
CA LYS A 197 -10.59 20.26 8.98
C LYS A 197 -10.92 21.16 10.17
N LYS A 198 -9.92 21.62 10.93
CA LYS A 198 -10.09 22.72 11.87
C LYS A 198 -10.63 23.91 11.08
N ARG A 199 -11.93 24.19 11.18
CA ARG A 199 -12.44 25.52 10.85
C ARG A 199 -12.11 26.36 12.06
N ASN A 200 -11.02 27.12 11.99
CA ASN A 200 -10.84 28.27 12.86
C ASN A 200 -12.03 29.19 12.60
N LYS A 201 -12.93 29.30 13.57
CA LYS A 201 -13.93 30.36 13.61
C LYS A 201 -13.31 31.40 14.54
N GLU A 202 -12.53 32.29 13.97
CA GLU A 202 -12.12 33.51 14.66
C GLU A 202 -13.40 34.28 14.96
N VAL A 203 -13.71 34.36 16.25
CA VAL A 203 -14.70 35.30 16.78
C VAL A 203 -13.93 36.61 16.89
N GLY A 204 -14.03 37.44 15.85
CA GLY A 204 -13.77 38.86 15.96
C GLY A 204 -14.99 39.48 16.65
N ALA A 205 -14.86 39.72 17.94
CA ALA A 205 -15.66 40.72 18.63
C ALA A 205 -15.00 42.06 18.34
N ASP A 206 -15.75 42.97 17.71
CA ASP A 206 -15.70 44.42 17.90
C ASP A 206 -17.06 44.98 17.44
#